data_AF-A0A3E5B9H3-F1
#
_entry.id   AF-A0A3E5B9H3-F1
#
_cell.length_a   1.000
_cell.length_b   1.000
_cell.length_c   1.000
_cell.angle_alpha   90.00
_cell.angle_beta   90.00
_cell.angle_gamma   90.00
#
_symmetry.space_group_name_H-M   'P 1'
#
loop_
_entity.id
_entity.type
_entity.pdbx_description
1 polymer ?
#
loop_
_entity_poly.entity_id
_entity_poly.type
_entity_poly.pdbx_seq_one_letter_code
_entity_poly.pdbx_strand_id
1 'polypeptide(L)'
;MKYSCCYLSVLCLLLMSLSAANAQVAFRISPNDRYLQTVDGTPFFINACTAWTLPADYTCDEVEAYLDNRLKEGFNTIQMSVVFSEIDKTMYQKAFHNNDISQPVDSYWKQVD
;
A
#
# COMPACT_ATOMS: atom_id res chain seq x y z
N MET A 1 -31.17 5.02 35.15
CA MET A 1 -30.89 5.83 33.92
C MET A 1 -29.41 6.15 33.68
N LYS A 2 -28.57 6.38 34.72
CA LYS A 2 -27.14 6.73 34.51
C LYS A 2 -26.28 5.60 33.90
N TYR A 3 -26.54 4.35 34.26
CA TYR A 3 -25.76 3.20 33.77
C TYR A 3 -26.05 2.82 32.31
N SER A 4 -27.23 3.16 31.79
CA SER A 4 -27.64 2.84 30.42
C SER A 4 -26.83 3.61 29.37
N CYS A 5 -26.35 4.81 29.73
CA CYS A 5 -25.51 5.63 28.86
C CYS A 5 -24.06 5.07 28.80
N CYS A 6 -23.55 4.51 29.91
CA CYS A 6 -22.25 3.83 29.95
C CYS A 6 -22.22 2.57 29.08
N TYR A 7 -23.27 1.73 29.11
CA TYR A 7 -23.32 0.54 28.25
C TYR A 7 -23.37 0.89 26.76
N LEU A 8 -24.08 1.95 26.41
CA LEU A 8 -24.19 2.41 25.02
C LEU A 8 -22.88 3.01 24.49
N SER A 9 -22.15 3.73 25.34
CA SER A 9 -20.84 4.31 24.98
C SER A 9 -19.73 3.25 24.91
N VAL A 10 -19.73 2.26 25.81
CA VAL A 10 -18.82 1.10 25.74
C VAL A 10 -19.09 0.25 24.51
N LEU A 11 -20.36 0.00 24.15
CA LEU A 11 -20.73 -0.74 22.95
C LEU A 11 -20.32 0.01 21.66
N CYS A 12 -20.44 1.34 21.64
CA CYS A 12 -20.01 2.18 20.51
C CYS A 12 -18.49 2.15 20.30
N LEU A 13 -17.71 2.18 21.40
CA LEU A 13 -16.25 2.05 21.37
C LEU A 13 -15.78 0.65 20.90
N LEU A 14 -16.51 -0.40 21.28
CA LEU A 14 -16.29 -1.77 20.81
C LEU A 14 -16.62 -1.95 19.31
N LEU A 15 -17.63 -1.23 18.79
CA LEU A 15 -17.97 -1.26 17.37
C LEU A 15 -16.98 -0.48 16.49
N MET A 16 -16.43 0.63 17.00
CA MET A 16 -15.41 1.39 16.27
C MET A 16 -14.06 0.65 16.16
N SER A 17 -13.69 -0.14 17.17
CA SER A 17 -12.46 -0.94 17.16
C SER A 17 -12.53 -2.15 16.22
N LEU A 18 -13.73 -2.69 15.95
CA LEU A 18 -13.93 -3.77 14.97
C LEU A 18 -13.75 -3.31 13.52
N SER A 19 -13.91 -2.01 13.24
CA SER A 19 -13.83 -1.46 11.88
C SER A 19 -12.38 -1.19 11.42
N ALA A 20 -11.40 -1.39 12.30
CA ALA A 20 -9.96 -1.29 12.00
C ALA A 20 -9.37 -2.62 11.50
N ALA A 21 -10.19 -3.48 10.89
CA ALA A 21 -9.66 -4.59 10.11
C ALA A 21 -8.96 -3.98 8.88
N ASN A 22 -7.65 -4.21 8.78
CA ASN A 22 -6.82 -3.83 7.66
C ASN A 22 -7.33 -4.58 6.41
N ALA A 23 -8.36 -4.02 5.77
CA ALA A 23 -9.05 -4.65 4.66
C ALA A 23 -8.14 -4.54 3.44
N GLN A 24 -7.25 -5.52 3.27
CA GLN A 24 -6.56 -5.73 2.01
C GLN A 24 -7.63 -5.79 0.91
N VAL A 25 -7.64 -4.77 0.05
CA VAL A 25 -8.60 -4.68 -1.04
C VAL A 25 -8.31 -5.80 -2.01
N ALA A 26 -9.15 -6.84 -1.99
CA ALA A 26 -9.07 -7.94 -2.93
C ALA A 26 -9.77 -7.55 -4.24
N PHE A 27 -9.04 -7.66 -5.35
CA PHE A 27 -9.55 -7.38 -6.69
C PHE A 27 -9.91 -8.66 -7.43
N ARG A 28 -10.85 -8.54 -8.35
CA ARG A 28 -11.20 -9.56 -9.34
C ARG A 28 -11.50 -8.91 -10.69
N ILE A 29 -11.48 -9.72 -11.73
CA ILE A 29 -11.96 -9.34 -13.06
C ILE A 29 -13.50 -9.19 -12.98
N SER A 30 -14.05 -8.18 -13.64
CA SER A 30 -15.48 -7.93 -13.73
C SER A 30 -16.22 -9.08 -14.43
N PRO A 31 -17.55 -9.28 -14.20
CA PRO A 31 -18.29 -10.38 -14.84
C PRO A 31 -18.33 -10.35 -16.38
N ASN A 32 -17.97 -9.21 -16.98
CA ASN A 32 -17.89 -9.04 -18.43
C ASN A 32 -16.45 -8.98 -18.95
N ASP A 33 -15.45 -9.31 -18.12
CA ASP A 33 -14.02 -9.41 -18.45
C ASP A 33 -13.36 -8.15 -19.00
N ARG A 34 -13.84 -6.96 -18.58
CA ARG A 34 -13.39 -5.67 -19.14
C ARG A 34 -12.71 -4.73 -18.16
N TYR A 35 -12.93 -4.90 -16.86
CA TYR A 35 -12.38 -4.00 -15.85
C TYR A 35 -12.11 -4.72 -14.54
N LEU A 36 -11.37 -4.06 -13.65
CA LEU A 36 -11.16 -4.54 -12.28
C LEU A 36 -12.26 -4.04 -11.38
N GLN A 37 -12.64 -4.87 -10.42
CA GLN A 37 -13.54 -4.51 -9.34
C GLN A 37 -13.07 -5.18 -8.05
N THR A 38 -13.46 -4.63 -6.92
CA THR A 38 -13.31 -5.30 -5.62
C THR A 38 -14.18 -6.55 -5.56
N VAL A 39 -13.87 -7.45 -4.62
CA VAL A 39 -14.66 -8.68 -4.40
C VAL A 39 -16.15 -8.39 -4.14
N ASP A 40 -16.47 -7.27 -3.49
CA ASP A 40 -17.85 -6.83 -3.22
C ASP A 40 -18.57 -6.24 -4.46
N GLY A 41 -17.88 -6.07 -5.59
CA GLY A 41 -18.45 -5.62 -6.86
C GLY A 41 -18.28 -4.14 -7.16
N THR A 42 -17.56 -3.38 -6.32
CA THR A 42 -17.27 -1.96 -6.60
C THR A 42 -16.24 -1.84 -7.73
N PRO A 43 -16.55 -1.15 -8.85
CA PRO A 43 -15.59 -0.95 -9.94
C PRO A 43 -14.35 -0.18 -9.47
N PHE A 44 -13.17 -0.59 -9.95
CA PHE A 44 -11.90 0.07 -9.67
C PHE A 44 -11.28 0.58 -10.97
N PHE A 45 -11.25 1.90 -11.12
CA PHE A 45 -10.58 2.56 -12.24
C PHE A 45 -9.12 2.86 -11.85
N ILE A 46 -8.16 2.25 -12.55
CA ILE A 46 -6.73 2.52 -12.33
C ILE A 46 -6.41 3.94 -12.84
N ASN A 47 -6.21 4.89 -11.93
CA ASN A 47 -5.65 6.19 -12.22
C ASN A 47 -4.22 6.25 -11.65
N ALA A 48 -3.25 5.87 -12.49
CA ALA A 48 -1.89 5.58 -12.04
C ALA A 48 -0.90 6.72 -12.27
N CYS A 49 0.01 6.89 -11.32
CA CYS A 49 1.26 7.64 -11.47
C CYS A 49 2.45 6.67 -11.54
N THR A 50 3.55 7.07 -12.19
CA THR A 50 4.75 6.25 -12.33
C THR A 50 5.88 6.80 -11.46
N ALA A 51 6.39 5.98 -10.54
CA ALA A 51 7.44 6.31 -9.58
C ALA A 51 8.44 5.14 -9.49
N TRP A 52 9.20 4.92 -10.55
CA TRP A 52 9.96 3.67 -10.72
C TRP A 52 10.91 3.36 -9.55
N THR A 53 11.62 4.36 -9.04
CA THR A 53 12.66 4.17 -8.03
C THR A 53 12.21 4.45 -6.60
N LEU A 54 10.90 4.65 -6.39
CA LEU A 54 10.31 5.01 -5.09
C LEU A 54 10.82 4.14 -3.92
N PRO A 55 10.97 2.80 -4.07
CA PRO A 55 11.43 1.95 -2.96
C PRO A 55 12.92 2.08 -2.60
N ALA A 56 13.77 2.55 -3.51
CA ALA A 56 15.23 2.51 -3.35
C ALA A 56 15.88 3.89 -3.16
N ASP A 57 15.28 4.94 -3.72
CA ASP A 57 15.87 6.28 -3.79
C ASP A 57 15.36 7.25 -2.71
N TYR A 58 14.28 6.90 -2.01
CA TYR A 58 13.59 7.79 -1.07
C TYR A 58 13.63 7.22 0.34
N THR A 59 13.53 8.08 1.34
CA THR A 59 13.24 7.72 2.74
C THR A 59 11.73 7.55 2.95
N CYS A 60 11.31 6.90 4.05
CA CYS A 60 9.88 6.74 4.35
C CYS A 60 9.12 8.08 4.42
N ASP A 61 9.70 9.10 5.07
CA ASP A 61 9.09 10.43 5.17
C ASP A 61 8.89 11.08 3.80
N GLU A 62 9.84 10.90 2.88
CA GLU A 62 9.74 11.41 1.51
C GLU A 62 8.69 10.63 0.70
N VAL A 63 8.56 9.32 0.92
CA VAL A 63 7.51 8.50 0.31
C VAL A 63 6.14 8.95 0.81
N GLU A 64 5.95 9.18 2.11
CA GLU A 64 4.69 9.69 2.66
C GLU A 64 4.31 11.04 2.02
N ALA A 65 5.26 11.98 1.97
CA ALA A 65 5.04 13.28 1.34
C ALA A 65 4.72 13.17 -0.16
N TYR A 66 5.37 12.24 -0.87
CA TYR A 66 5.09 11.94 -2.27
C TYR A 66 3.66 11.41 -2.44
N LEU A 67 3.26 10.40 -1.66
CA LEU A 67 1.95 9.76 -1.75
C LEU A 67 0.81 10.73 -1.37
N ASP A 68 1.01 11.57 -0.37
CA ASP A 68 0.07 12.64 0.00
C ASP A 68 -0.18 13.61 -1.15
N ASN A 69 0.87 13.94 -1.91
CA ASN A 69 0.74 14.77 -3.09
C ASN A 69 -0.05 14.05 -4.18
N ARG A 70 0.29 12.79 -4.48
CA ARG A 70 -0.41 11.99 -5.51
C ARG A 70 -1.89 11.80 -5.19
N LEU A 71 -2.23 11.65 -3.91
CA LEU A 71 -3.61 11.59 -3.45
C LEU A 71 -4.36 12.90 -3.71
N LYS A 72 -3.73 14.06 -3.44
CA LYS A 72 -4.30 15.39 -3.73
C LYS A 72 -4.51 15.62 -5.23
N GLU A 73 -3.67 15.01 -6.07
CA GLU A 73 -3.79 15.04 -7.53
C GLU A 73 -4.81 14.02 -8.08
N GLY A 74 -5.40 13.18 -7.22
CA GLY A 74 -6.44 12.21 -7.58
C GLY A 74 -5.93 10.87 -8.12
N PHE A 75 -4.62 10.60 -8.03
CA PHE A 75 -4.09 9.27 -8.32
C PHE A 75 -4.51 8.28 -7.24
N ASN A 76 -4.77 7.03 -7.64
CA ASN A 76 -5.13 5.94 -6.74
C ASN A 76 -4.23 4.70 -6.89
N THR A 77 -3.26 4.76 -7.80
CA THR A 77 -2.34 3.67 -8.09
C THR A 77 -0.95 4.25 -8.32
N ILE A 78 0.08 3.64 -7.75
CA ILE A 78 1.49 3.96 -8.05
C ILE A 78 2.11 2.75 -8.74
N GLN A 79 2.72 2.97 -9.89
CA GLN A 79 3.53 1.98 -10.58
C GLN A 79 4.99 2.22 -10.20
N MET A 80 5.62 1.20 -9.63
CA MET A 80 7.02 1.26 -9.18
C MET A 80 7.74 -0.04 -9.52
N SER A 81 9.08 0.00 -9.49
CA SER A 81 9.93 -1.18 -9.59
C SER A 81 10.49 -1.48 -8.21
N VAL A 82 10.16 -2.65 -7.67
CA VAL A 82 10.69 -3.09 -6.37
C VAL A 82 12.16 -3.51 -6.51
N VAL A 83 12.58 -4.03 -7.66
CA VAL A 83 13.99 -4.38 -7.92
C VAL A 83 14.30 -4.10 -9.39
N PHE A 84 15.35 -3.34 -9.66
CA PHE A 84 15.88 -3.18 -11.02
C PHE A 84 16.95 -4.22 -11.30
N SER A 85 16.63 -5.21 -12.13
CA SER A 85 17.58 -6.24 -12.57
C SER A 85 18.82 -5.66 -13.28
N GLU A 86 18.68 -4.52 -13.95
CA GLU A 86 19.74 -3.90 -14.76
C GLU A 86 20.53 -2.81 -13.99
N ILE A 87 20.05 -2.36 -12.82
CA ILE A 87 20.50 -1.11 -12.15
C ILE A 87 20.97 -1.35 -10.69
N ASP A 88 21.09 -2.59 -10.22
CA ASP A 88 21.62 -2.92 -8.87
C ASP A 88 23.07 -2.41 -8.61
N LYS A 89 23.74 -1.91 -9.66
CA LYS A 89 25.06 -1.29 -9.56
C LYS A 89 25.03 0.20 -9.17
N THR A 90 23.91 0.91 -9.37
CA THR A 90 23.83 2.37 -9.14
C THR A 90 22.76 2.78 -8.14
N MET A 91 21.97 1.84 -7.61
CA MET A 91 20.97 2.10 -6.58
C MET A 91 21.65 2.35 -5.23
N TYR A 92 21.16 3.33 -4.47
CA TYR A 92 21.70 3.67 -3.15
C TYR A 92 21.49 2.54 -2.14
N GLN A 93 20.31 1.92 -2.17
CA GLN A 93 20.01 0.72 -1.38
C GLN A 93 19.93 -0.52 -2.28
N LYS A 94 20.46 -1.63 -1.78
CA LYS A 94 20.43 -2.93 -2.47
C LYS A 94 19.38 -3.84 -1.87
N ALA A 95 18.62 -4.50 -2.73
CA ALA A 95 17.60 -5.47 -2.33
C ALA A 95 18.18 -6.81 -1.85
N PHE A 96 19.37 -7.18 -2.35
CA PHE A 96 19.99 -8.49 -2.13
C PHE A 96 21.49 -8.39 -1.87
N HIS A 97 22.02 -9.29 -1.04
CA HIS A 97 23.46 -9.42 -0.84
C HIS A 97 24.13 -10.04 -2.07
N ASN A 98 25.17 -9.39 -2.60
CA ASN A 98 25.92 -9.86 -3.77
C ASN A 98 25.06 -10.20 -5.00
N ASN A 99 23.89 -9.56 -5.12
CA ASN A 99 22.89 -9.81 -6.17
C ASN A 99 22.34 -11.25 -6.15
N ASP A 100 22.43 -11.96 -5.03
CA ASP A 100 21.85 -13.29 -4.81
C ASP A 100 20.42 -13.15 -4.27
N ILE A 101 19.43 -13.49 -5.10
CA ILE A 101 18.01 -13.37 -4.74
C ILE A 101 17.60 -14.25 -3.54
N SER A 102 18.42 -15.25 -3.19
CA SER A 102 18.20 -16.08 -2.00
C SER A 102 18.65 -15.40 -0.70
N GLN A 103 19.32 -14.25 -0.80
CA GLN A 103 19.90 -13.50 0.32
C GLN A 103 19.33 -12.06 0.37
N PRO A 104 18.07 -11.87 0.80
CA PRO A 104 17.46 -10.54 0.90
C PRO A 104 18.16 -9.67 1.97
N VAL A 105 18.20 -8.37 1.73
CA VAL A 105 18.65 -7.38 2.72
C VAL A 105 17.45 -6.92 3.55
N ASP A 106 17.31 -7.40 4.78
CA ASP A 106 16.13 -7.15 5.63
C ASP A 106 15.72 -5.68 5.74
N SER A 107 16.67 -4.75 5.83
CA SER A 107 16.37 -3.32 5.95
C SER A 107 15.73 -2.73 4.69
N TYR A 108 16.07 -3.25 3.52
CA TYR A 108 15.48 -2.82 2.24
C TYR A 108 14.02 -3.27 2.16
N TRP A 109 13.76 -4.56 2.43
CA TRP A 109 12.42 -5.13 2.33
C TRP A 109 11.47 -4.59 3.40
N LYS A 110 11.97 -4.25 4.60
CA LYS A 110 11.19 -3.53 5.62
C LYS A 110 10.76 -2.12 5.21
N GLN A 111 11.45 -1.51 4.26
CA GLN A 111 11.05 -0.21 3.71
C GLN A 111 10.03 -0.39 2.57
N VAL A 112 10.08 -1.52 1.87
CA VAL A 112 9.09 -1.88 0.83
C VAL A 112 7.74 -2.25 1.45
N ASP A 113 7.76 -2.97 2.58
CA ASP A 113 6.58 -3.40 3.36
C ASP A 113 5.84 -2.23 4.02
#